data_AF-M5IS05-F1
#
_entry.id   AF-M5IS05-F1
#
_cell.length_a   1.000
_cell.length_b   1.000
_cell.length_c   1.000
_cell.angle_alpha   90.00
_cell.angle_beta   90.00
_cell.angle_gamma   90.00
#
_symmetry.space_group_name_H-M   'P 1'
#
loop_
_entity.id
_entity.type
_entity.pdbx_description
1 polymer ?
#
loop_
_entity_poly.entity_id
_entity_poly.type
_entity_poly.pdbx_seq_one_letter_code
_entity_poly.pdbx_strand_id
1 'polypeptide(L)'
;MSDLKKQIDELFQDKKMSVYDAAKQLNVREYEILQYRGDDEFKEVGAENLMKIFEEVSTWGEMLFIKNTPEFIIEIKVSVPMPKKARGFLNFTDKTGFLGGHLKEESIASIGFVSTKFMGFLGHSLHFYDADHNVIFKLFVNRNEKMKLDEAQEQKFLALKNSF
;
A
#
# COMPACT_ATOMS: atom_id res chain seq x y z
N MET A 1 -5.60 22.98 -9.24
CA MET A 1 -5.09 21.68 -9.76
C MET A 1 -3.71 21.82 -10.42
N SER A 2 -3.40 22.86 -11.20
CA SER A 2 -2.05 23.00 -11.82
C SER A 2 -0.94 23.32 -10.82
N ASP A 3 -1.25 23.96 -9.69
CA ASP A 3 -0.25 24.38 -8.71
C ASP A 3 0.23 23.21 -7.84
N LEU A 4 -0.69 22.40 -7.31
CA LEU A 4 -0.35 21.24 -6.48
C LEU A 4 0.49 20.20 -7.24
N LYS A 5 0.13 19.88 -8.49
CA LYS A 5 0.94 18.96 -9.31
C LYS A 5 2.37 19.49 -9.51
N LYS A 6 2.51 20.79 -9.79
CA LYS A 6 3.82 21.43 -9.97
C LYS A 6 4.65 21.36 -8.68
N GLN A 7 4.04 21.65 -7.53
CA GLN A 7 4.70 21.51 -6.22
C GLN A 7 5.16 20.08 -5.95
N ILE A 8 4.34 19.08 -6.29
CA ILE A 8 4.70 17.67 -6.19
C ILE A 8 5.89 17.36 -7.11
N ASP A 9 5.83 17.74 -8.38
CA ASP A 9 6.91 17.51 -9.34
C ASP A 9 8.24 18.16 -8.91
N GLU A 10 8.18 19.32 -8.26
CA GLU A 10 9.34 20.02 -7.68
C GLU A 10 9.91 19.25 -6.47
N LEU A 11 9.07 18.79 -5.53
CA LEU A 11 9.52 18.04 -4.35
C LEU A 11 10.21 16.73 -4.73
N PHE A 12 9.69 16.01 -5.74
CA PHE A 12 10.25 14.73 -6.19
C PHE A 12 11.48 14.87 -7.10
N GLN A 13 11.97 16.09 -7.37
CA GLN A 13 13.33 16.27 -7.89
C GLN A 13 14.38 15.81 -6.87
N ASP A 14 14.08 15.90 -5.57
CA ASP A 14 14.89 15.28 -4.54
C ASP A 14 14.57 13.77 -4.47
N LYS A 15 15.56 12.94 -4.83
CA LYS A 15 15.45 11.47 -4.76
C LYS A 15 15.25 10.93 -3.34
N LYS A 16 15.46 11.77 -2.32
CA LYS A 16 15.23 11.47 -0.91
C LYS A 16 13.81 11.81 -0.45
N MET A 17 12.97 12.41 -1.31
CA MET A 17 11.60 12.72 -0.97
C MET A 17 10.75 11.45 -0.92
N SER A 18 10.04 11.24 0.19
CA SER A 18 9.03 10.19 0.30
C SER A 18 7.64 10.74 0.03
N VAL A 19 6.69 9.88 -0.34
CA VAL A 19 5.27 10.23 -0.46
C VAL A 19 4.72 10.79 0.86
N TYR A 20 5.13 10.20 1.99
CA TYR A 20 4.74 10.64 3.33
C TYR A 20 5.25 12.05 3.64
N ASP A 21 6.53 12.33 3.38
CA ASP A 21 7.13 13.63 3.66
C ASP A 21 6.56 14.72 2.74
N ALA A 22 6.34 14.40 1.46
CA ALA A 22 5.70 15.32 0.52
C ALA A 22 4.27 15.68 0.96
N ALA A 23 3.48 14.67 1.35
CA ALA A 23 2.14 14.86 1.89
C ALA A 23 2.15 15.76 3.13
N LYS A 24 3.08 15.51 4.06
CA LYS A 24 3.26 16.32 5.27
C LYS A 24 3.65 17.77 4.96
N GLN A 25 4.59 18.00 4.04
CA GLN A 25 5.05 19.35 3.67
C GLN A 25 3.97 20.17 2.98
N LEU A 26 3.18 19.55 2.11
CA LEU A 26 2.10 20.20 1.39
C LEU A 26 0.77 20.24 2.17
N ASN A 27 0.74 19.62 3.36
CA ASN A 27 -0.46 19.48 4.20
C ASN A 27 -1.64 18.86 3.43
N VAL A 28 -1.35 17.78 2.72
CA VAL A 28 -2.30 16.98 1.91
C VAL A 28 -2.20 15.51 2.29
N ARG A 29 -3.09 14.66 1.75
CA ARG A 29 -3.03 13.21 1.97
C ARG A 29 -1.99 12.56 1.05
N GLU A 30 -1.44 11.43 1.47
CA GLU A 30 -0.56 10.61 0.61
C GLU A 30 -1.24 10.22 -0.72
N TYR A 31 -2.55 9.97 -0.66
CA TYR A 31 -3.37 9.68 -1.83
C TYR A 31 -3.34 10.84 -2.85
N GLU A 32 -3.45 12.09 -2.40
CA GLU A 32 -3.42 13.26 -3.28
C GLU A 32 -2.06 13.39 -3.97
N ILE A 33 -0.97 13.08 -3.27
CA ILE A 33 0.36 13.01 -3.88
C ILE A 33 0.39 11.97 -5.00
N LEU A 34 -0.07 10.74 -4.70
CA LEU A 34 -0.02 9.60 -5.62
C LEU A 34 -0.91 9.77 -6.85
N GLN A 35 -2.07 10.40 -6.72
CA GLN A 35 -2.97 10.69 -7.85
C GLN A 35 -2.28 11.52 -8.95
N TYR A 36 -1.29 12.34 -8.61
CA TYR A 36 -0.56 13.14 -9.60
C TYR A 36 0.67 12.43 -10.18
N ARG A 37 1.01 11.21 -9.73
CA ARG A 37 2.17 10.43 -10.19
C ARG A 37 1.89 9.59 -11.44
N GLY A 38 0.64 9.57 -11.93
CA GLY A 38 0.24 8.87 -13.16
C GLY A 38 0.06 7.35 -12.99
N ASP A 39 -0.60 6.72 -13.97
CA ASP A 39 -1.08 5.34 -13.91
C ASP A 39 0.03 4.29 -13.73
N ASP A 40 1.24 4.60 -14.19
CA ASP A 40 2.42 3.75 -14.04
C ASP A 40 2.83 3.62 -12.56
N GLU A 41 2.77 4.71 -11.80
CA GLU A 41 3.14 4.74 -10.39
C GLU A 41 1.96 4.50 -9.45
N PHE A 42 0.75 4.88 -9.85
CA PHE A 42 -0.45 4.73 -9.02
C PHE A 42 -1.64 4.26 -9.84
N LYS A 43 -2.19 3.11 -9.46
CA LYS A 43 -3.45 2.62 -10.01
C LYS A 43 -4.41 2.30 -8.88
N GLU A 44 -5.54 2.98 -8.87
CA GLU A 44 -6.60 2.75 -7.89
C GLU A 44 -7.63 1.76 -8.42
N VAL A 45 -8.15 0.91 -7.53
CA VAL A 45 -9.27 0.02 -7.79
C VAL A 45 -10.29 0.11 -6.66
N GLY A 46 -11.56 -0.13 -6.98
CA GLY A 46 -12.64 -0.03 -6.01
C GLY A 46 -12.65 -1.16 -4.97
N ALA A 47 -13.28 -0.91 -3.83
CA ALA A 47 -13.40 -1.84 -2.71
C ALA A 47 -14.06 -3.19 -3.06
N GLU A 48 -14.84 -3.26 -4.15
CA GLU A 48 -15.40 -4.52 -4.66
C GLU A 48 -14.32 -5.58 -4.98
N ASN A 49 -13.07 -5.13 -5.22
CA ASN A 49 -11.92 -6.00 -5.50
C ASN A 49 -11.18 -6.48 -4.25
N LEU A 50 -11.58 -6.04 -3.05
CA LEU A 50 -10.86 -6.29 -1.80
C LEU A 50 -10.62 -7.78 -1.53
N MET A 51 -11.65 -8.62 -1.69
CA MET A 51 -11.53 -10.05 -1.45
C MET A 51 -10.65 -10.75 -2.49
N LYS A 52 -10.73 -10.35 -3.77
CA LYS A 52 -9.86 -10.86 -4.84
C LYS A 52 -8.39 -10.49 -4.59
N ILE A 53 -8.14 -9.28 -4.10
CA ILE A 53 -6.79 -8.84 -3.72
C ILE A 53 -6.26 -9.66 -2.55
N PHE A 54 -7.04 -9.86 -1.49
CA PHE A 54 -6.59 -10.68 -0.36
C PHE A 54 -6.39 -12.15 -0.72
N GLU A 55 -7.21 -12.71 -1.61
CA GLU A 55 -7.03 -14.06 -2.14
C GLU A 55 -5.66 -14.19 -2.80
N GLU A 56 -5.31 -13.28 -3.71
CA GLU A 56 -4.03 -13.29 -4.40
C GLU A 56 -2.85 -13.05 -3.44
N VAL A 57 -2.94 -12.01 -2.61
CA VAL A 57 -1.93 -11.64 -1.60
C VAL A 57 -1.65 -12.76 -0.61
N SER A 58 -2.65 -13.59 -0.29
CA SER A 58 -2.45 -14.74 0.61
C SER A 58 -1.47 -15.78 0.08
N THR A 59 -1.16 -15.73 -1.23
CA THR A 59 -0.19 -16.62 -1.88
C THR A 59 1.22 -16.02 -1.98
N TRP A 60 1.43 -14.78 -1.53
CA TRP A 60 2.69 -14.05 -1.76
C TRP A 60 3.77 -14.38 -0.74
N GLY A 61 3.42 -15.07 0.35
CA GLY A 61 4.35 -15.32 1.46
C GLY A 61 4.50 -14.10 2.36
N GLU A 62 5.68 -13.93 2.95
CA GLU A 62 5.96 -12.85 3.91
C GLU A 62 6.09 -11.50 3.19
N MET A 63 5.25 -10.55 3.56
CA MET A 63 5.25 -9.15 3.12
C MET A 63 5.59 -8.21 4.28
N LEU A 64 5.86 -6.94 3.99
CA LEU A 64 6.03 -5.91 5.02
C LEU A 64 4.73 -5.13 5.20
N PHE A 65 4.07 -5.34 6.35
CA PHE A 65 2.92 -4.54 6.77
C PHE A 65 3.40 -3.22 7.37
N ILE A 66 2.83 -2.10 6.92
CA ILE A 66 3.14 -0.78 7.45
C ILE A 66 1.87 -0.05 7.89
N LYS A 67 1.90 0.46 9.13
CA LYS A 67 0.92 1.43 9.61
C LYS A 67 1.62 2.71 10.03
N ASN A 68 1.29 3.80 9.36
CA ASN A 68 1.65 5.14 9.79
C ASN A 68 0.63 5.62 10.84
N THR A 69 1.14 6.07 11.98
CA THR A 69 0.46 6.93 12.95
C THR A 69 1.28 8.22 13.09
N PRO A 70 0.74 9.33 13.62
CA PRO A 70 1.41 10.64 13.57
C PRO A 70 2.88 10.63 13.99
N GLU A 71 3.21 9.86 15.03
CA GLU A 71 4.56 9.80 15.62
C GLU A 71 5.18 8.39 15.60
N PHE A 72 4.49 7.40 15.04
CA PHE A 72 5.01 6.03 15.01
C PHE A 72 4.66 5.32 13.70
N ILE A 73 5.70 4.96 12.95
CA ILE A 73 5.61 4.09 11.80
C ILE A 73 5.88 2.67 12.29
N ILE A 74 4.87 1.83 12.18
CA ILE A 74 4.92 0.43 12.62
C ILE A 74 5.17 -0.42 11.38
N GLU A 75 6.27 -1.17 11.39
CA GLU A 75 6.65 -2.08 10.32
C GLU A 75 6.75 -3.51 10.85
N ILE A 76 6.02 -4.45 10.26
CA ILE A 76 6.00 -5.84 10.71
C ILE A 76 6.04 -6.75 9.50
N LYS A 77 6.98 -7.69 9.50
CA LYS A 77 7.02 -8.79 8.53
C LYS A 77 5.91 -9.79 8.85
N VAL A 78 5.01 -10.00 7.90
CA VAL A 78 3.83 -10.87 8.08
C VAL A 78 3.50 -11.60 6.78
N SER A 79 3.11 -12.87 6.87
CA SER A 79 2.25 -13.48 5.86
C SER A 79 0.82 -13.02 6.09
N VAL A 80 0.12 -12.65 5.02
CA VAL A 80 -1.25 -12.12 5.09
C VAL A 80 -2.22 -13.24 4.76
N PRO A 81 -2.89 -13.88 5.74
CA PRO A 81 -3.83 -14.96 5.45
C PRO A 81 -5.11 -14.42 4.81
N MET A 82 -5.86 -15.29 4.12
CA MET A 82 -7.20 -14.96 3.65
C MET A 82 -8.13 -14.66 4.84
N PRO A 83 -8.72 -13.45 4.93
CA PRO A 83 -9.56 -13.10 6.06
C PRO A 83 -10.92 -13.82 6.00
N LYS A 84 -11.50 -14.08 7.17
CA LYS A 84 -12.85 -14.63 7.30
C LYS A 84 -13.85 -13.54 7.66
N LYS A 85 -14.94 -13.45 6.90
CA LYS A 85 -16.06 -12.54 7.19
C LYS A 85 -16.85 -13.05 8.40
N ALA A 86 -16.92 -12.24 9.45
CA ALA A 86 -17.81 -12.48 10.59
C ALA A 86 -18.12 -11.16 11.31
N ARG A 87 -19.38 -10.98 11.72
CA ARG A 87 -19.85 -9.84 12.54
C ARG A 87 -19.52 -8.45 11.96
N GLY A 88 -19.48 -8.31 10.63
CA GLY A 88 -19.15 -7.05 9.95
C GLY A 88 -17.64 -6.76 9.82
N PHE A 89 -16.78 -7.73 10.15
CA PHE A 89 -15.32 -7.60 10.03
C PHE A 89 -14.73 -8.69 9.13
N LEU A 90 -13.63 -8.32 8.48
CA LEU A 90 -12.61 -9.23 7.95
C LEU A 90 -11.67 -9.61 9.10
N ASN A 91 -11.73 -10.86 9.51
CA ASN A 91 -10.96 -11.38 10.64
C ASN A 91 -9.72 -12.10 10.12
N PHE A 92 -8.55 -11.61 10.54
CA PHE A 92 -7.27 -12.25 10.25
C PHE A 92 -6.91 -13.13 11.45
N THR A 93 -6.87 -14.43 11.21
CA THR A 93 -6.55 -15.43 12.24
C THR A 93 -5.63 -16.48 11.63
N ASP A 94 -4.51 -16.75 12.28
CA ASP A 94 -3.68 -17.91 11.98
C ASP A 94 -3.26 -18.63 13.28
N LYS A 95 -2.99 -19.93 13.18
CA LYS A 95 -2.65 -20.80 14.30
C LYS A 95 -1.25 -20.54 14.85
N THR A 96 -0.35 -19.92 14.08
CA THR A 96 1.02 -19.57 14.50
C THR A 96 1.53 -18.33 13.77
N GLY A 97 1.95 -17.28 14.51
CA GLY A 97 2.99 -16.34 14.04
C GLY A 97 2.68 -15.34 12.92
N PHE A 98 1.44 -14.89 12.71
CA PHE A 98 1.09 -13.95 11.63
C PHE A 98 0.14 -12.83 12.05
N LEU A 99 -0.13 -11.89 11.11
CA LEU A 99 -1.02 -10.73 11.27
C LEU A 99 -2.38 -11.17 11.85
N GLY A 100 -2.63 -10.80 13.10
CA GLY A 100 -3.91 -10.96 13.76
C GLY A 100 -4.67 -9.64 13.83
N GLY A 101 -5.99 -9.68 13.67
CA GLY A 101 -6.80 -8.47 13.85
C GLY A 101 -8.16 -8.52 13.17
N HIS A 102 -8.84 -7.37 13.23
CA HIS A 102 -10.17 -7.17 12.70
C HIS A 102 -10.18 -5.91 11.84
N LEU A 103 -10.42 -6.05 10.54
CA LEU A 103 -10.61 -4.93 9.62
C LEU A 103 -12.10 -4.78 9.34
N LYS A 104 -12.65 -3.60 9.59
CA LYS A 104 -14.04 -3.30 9.24
C LYS A 104 -14.13 -3.20 7.72
N GLU A 105 -14.86 -4.12 7.09
CA GLU A 105 -14.86 -4.24 5.62
C GLU A 105 -15.32 -2.96 4.94
N GLU A 106 -16.43 -2.39 5.44
CA GLU A 106 -17.02 -1.13 4.95
C GLU A 106 -16.12 0.11 5.14
N SER A 107 -15.04 0.02 5.92
CA SER A 107 -14.09 1.10 6.04
C SER A 107 -13.13 1.17 4.87
N ILE A 108 -12.96 0.11 4.08
CA ILE A 108 -12.15 0.16 2.85
C ILE A 108 -13.02 0.75 1.74
N ALA A 109 -12.63 1.93 1.22
CA ALA A 109 -13.27 2.55 0.07
C ALA A 109 -12.56 2.21 -1.25
N SER A 110 -11.23 2.10 -1.22
CA SER A 110 -10.44 1.75 -2.40
C SER A 110 -9.08 1.16 -2.03
N ILE A 111 -8.42 0.57 -3.03
CA ILE A 111 -7.08 0.02 -2.91
C ILE A 111 -6.20 0.61 -4.01
N GLY A 112 -5.03 1.11 -3.63
CA GLY A 112 -4.03 1.64 -4.55
C GLY A 112 -2.87 0.68 -4.76
N PHE A 113 -2.56 0.37 -6.01
CA PHE A 113 -1.30 -0.24 -6.43
C PHE A 113 -0.27 0.85 -6.66
N VAL A 114 0.77 0.87 -5.85
CA VAL A 114 1.78 1.94 -5.81
C VAL A 114 3.15 1.38 -6.21
N SER A 115 3.80 2.06 -7.16
CA SER A 115 5.12 1.72 -7.70
C SER A 115 6.04 2.95 -7.67
N THR A 116 6.50 3.33 -6.49
CA THR A 116 7.30 4.57 -6.29
C THR A 116 8.77 4.27 -6.03
N LYS A 117 9.65 5.19 -6.42
CA LYS A 117 11.08 5.14 -6.05
C LYS A 117 11.34 6.01 -4.84
N PHE A 118 12.04 5.48 -3.84
CA PHE A 118 12.52 6.21 -2.68
C PHE A 118 14.00 5.92 -2.47
N MET A 119 14.83 6.96 -2.34
CA MET A 119 16.30 6.82 -2.22
C MET A 119 16.93 6.02 -3.38
N GLY A 120 16.31 6.06 -4.56
CA GLY A 120 16.72 5.29 -5.74
C GLY A 120 16.24 3.83 -5.78
N PHE A 121 15.57 3.34 -4.74
CA PHE A 121 15.01 2.00 -4.68
C PHE A 121 13.54 2.01 -5.11
N LEU A 122 13.21 1.26 -6.15
CA LEU A 122 11.82 0.99 -6.54
C LEU A 122 11.15 0.12 -5.48
N GLY A 123 9.99 0.53 -5.01
CA GLY A 123 9.12 -0.26 -4.13
C GLY A 123 7.74 -0.47 -4.75
N HIS A 124 7.15 -1.63 -4.46
CA HIS A 124 5.77 -1.95 -4.80
C HIS A 124 4.96 -2.16 -3.53
N SER A 125 3.79 -1.50 -3.45
CA SER A 125 2.90 -1.61 -2.30
C SER A 125 1.44 -1.53 -2.68
N LEU A 126 0.62 -2.18 -1.85
CA LEU A 126 -0.83 -2.02 -1.80
C LEU A 126 -1.17 -1.04 -0.67
N HIS A 127 -1.88 0.03 -0.98
CA HIS A 127 -2.37 1.00 -0.01
C HIS A 127 -3.88 0.83 0.13
N PHE A 128 -4.37 0.67 1.34
CA PHE A 128 -5.81 0.50 1.62
C PHE A 128 -6.34 1.82 2.16
N TYR A 129 -7.35 2.39 1.51
CA TYR A 129 -7.86 3.72 1.82
C TYR A 129 -9.27 3.69 2.42
N ASP A 130 -9.55 4.63 3.32
CA ASP A 130 -10.93 4.92 3.74
C ASP A 130 -11.66 5.87 2.77
N ALA A 131 -12.92 6.17 3.05
CA ALA A 131 -13.76 7.03 2.21
C ALA A 131 -13.26 8.49 2.12
N ASP A 132 -12.39 8.91 3.04
CA ASP A 132 -11.74 10.22 3.04
C ASP A 132 -10.33 10.16 2.42
N HIS A 133 -9.96 9.03 1.81
CA HIS A 133 -8.65 8.74 1.25
C HIS A 133 -7.49 8.75 2.26
N ASN A 134 -7.76 8.53 3.55
CA ASN A 134 -6.70 8.28 4.52
C ASN A 134 -6.18 6.84 4.36
N VAL A 135 -4.88 6.65 4.54
CA VAL A 135 -4.29 5.31 4.51
C VAL A 135 -4.65 4.55 5.79
N ILE A 136 -5.40 3.47 5.64
CA ILE A 136 -5.72 2.54 6.72
C ILE A 136 -4.48 1.70 7.04
N PHE A 137 -3.84 1.08 6.04
CA PHE A 137 -2.53 0.42 6.17
C PHE A 137 -1.93 0.19 4.78
N LYS A 138 -0.67 -0.28 4.74
CA LYS A 138 0.04 -0.63 3.51
C LYS A 138 0.63 -2.03 3.61
N LEU A 139 0.70 -2.72 2.48
CA LEU A 139 1.44 -3.97 2.32
C LEU A 139 2.50 -3.79 1.24
N PHE A 140 3.76 -3.92 1.61
CA PHE A 140 4.89 -3.80 0.68
C PHE A 140 5.38 -5.17 0.25
N VAL A 141 5.70 -5.29 -1.04
CA VAL A 141 6.53 -6.38 -1.55
C VAL A 141 7.84 -6.38 -0.77
N ASN A 142 8.22 -7.56 -0.28
CA ASN A 142 9.38 -7.74 0.59
C ASN A 142 10.68 -7.51 -0.18
N ARG A 143 11.75 -7.25 0.57
CA ARG A 143 13.11 -7.20 0.02
C ARG A 143 13.94 -8.32 0.61
N ASN A 144 14.84 -8.83 -0.22
CA ASN A 144 15.92 -9.69 0.26
C ASN A 144 17.01 -8.89 0.98
N GLU A 145 17.97 -9.61 1.55
CA GLU A 145 19.10 -9.05 2.32
C GLU A 145 19.96 -8.04 1.54
N LYS A 146 19.88 -8.05 0.20
CA LYS A 146 20.59 -7.11 -0.70
C LYS A 146 19.73 -5.91 -1.10
N MET A 147 18.61 -5.67 -0.39
CA MET A 147 17.64 -4.61 -0.69
C MET A 147 16.99 -4.71 -2.07
N LYS A 148 17.03 -5.88 -2.73
CA LYS A 148 16.29 -6.12 -3.97
C LYS A 148 14.89 -6.63 -3.65
N LEU A 149 13.91 -6.26 -4.46
CA LEU A 149 12.55 -6.79 -4.35
C LEU A 149 12.57 -8.31 -4.50
N ASP A 150 11.69 -8.99 -3.79
CA ASP A 150 11.41 -10.40 -4.04
C ASP A 150 10.79 -10.53 -5.43
N GLU A 151 11.50 -11.22 -6.35
CA GLU A 151 11.13 -11.29 -7.76
C GLU A 151 9.79 -11.99 -7.98
N ALA A 152 9.46 -12.99 -7.16
CA ALA A 152 8.20 -13.72 -7.29
C ALA A 152 7.03 -12.84 -6.82
N GLN A 153 7.17 -12.13 -5.71
CA GLN A 153 6.16 -11.19 -5.24
C GLN A 153 5.99 -10.00 -6.20
N GLU A 154 7.09 -9.47 -6.74
CA GLU A 154 7.06 -8.39 -7.75
C GLU A 154 6.27 -8.80 -8.99
N GLN A 155 6.52 -9.99 -9.53
CA GLN A 155 5.76 -10.51 -10.68
C GLN A 155 4.28 -10.66 -10.37
N LYS A 156 3.92 -11.21 -9.21
CA LYS A 156 2.53 -11.34 -8.78
C LYS A 156 1.85 -9.98 -8.59
N PHE A 157 2.55 -9.01 -8.01
CA PHE A 157 2.05 -7.64 -7.86
C PHE A 157 1.73 -7.00 -9.21
N LEU A 158 2.66 -7.06 -10.17
CA LEU A 158 2.47 -6.49 -11.49
C LEU A 158 1.34 -7.20 -12.26
N ALA A 159 1.28 -8.53 -12.17
CA ALA A 159 0.20 -9.31 -12.78
C ALA A 159 -1.17 -8.94 -12.20
N LEU A 160 -1.27 -8.83 -10.87
CA LEU A 160 -2.51 -8.42 -10.20
C LEU A 160 -2.90 -6.99 -10.58
N LYS A 161 -1.97 -6.04 -10.56
CA LYS A 161 -2.19 -4.63 -10.98
C LYS A 161 -2.73 -4.55 -12.42
N ASN A 162 -2.17 -5.35 -13.33
CA ASN A 162 -2.56 -5.37 -14.74
C ASN A 162 -3.85 -6.15 -15.02
N SER A 163 -4.36 -6.91 -14.05
CA SER A 163 -5.65 -7.63 -14.17
C SER A 163 -6.87 -6.75 -13.90
N PHE A 164 -6.64 -5.53 -13.41
CA PHE A 164 -7.61 -4.45 -13.28
C PHE A 164 -7.41 -3.43 -14.40
#